data_AF-A0A4Z2CX79-F1
#
_entry.id   AF-A0A4Z2CX79-F1
#
_cell.length_a   1.000
_cell.length_b   1.000
_cell.length_c   1.000
_cell.angle_alpha   90.00
_cell.angle_beta   90.00
_cell.angle_gamma   90.00
#
_symmetry.space_group_name_H-M   'P 1'
#
loop_
_entity.id
_entity.type
_entity.pdbx_description
1 polymer ?
#
loop_
_entity_poly.entity_id
_entity_poly.type
_entity_poly.pdbx_seq_one_letter_code
_entity_poly.pdbx_strand_id
1 'polypeptide(L)'
;MSRLIEFIHQGENDEIQKFLKQYDKDPSSYLQCMNEFDEMHNSAIELFTMLDCRNIIEKAISSGYNELNKIAINGCNLIHYAAMWNRADLIKYLYFSGVDVYRKNVHGETAHKLANKYEQKEAMQMLEWIECRDEFLMLIRLVREILSTSDKNDYTKEERKIADSACLDGESWINKNKEATLSMLKTKKEQIELIVEPFIRKRSSTM
;
A
#
# COMPACT_ATOMS: atom_id res chain seq x y z
N MET A 1 -23.20 6.57 21.73
CA MET A 1 -22.01 6.89 20.94
C MET A 1 -20.88 7.22 21.90
N SER A 2 -19.62 6.89 21.59
CA SER A 2 -18.51 7.29 22.47
C SER A 2 -18.16 8.76 22.27
N ARG A 3 -17.54 9.38 23.28
CA ARG A 3 -17.16 10.80 23.23
C ARG A 3 -16.20 11.13 22.09
N LEU A 4 -15.28 10.21 21.76
CA LEU A 4 -14.38 10.39 20.63
C LEU A 4 -15.15 10.45 19.31
N ILE A 5 -16.09 9.53 19.09
CA ILE A 5 -16.91 9.48 17.88
C ILE A 5 -17.78 10.74 17.76
N GLU A 6 -18.33 11.25 18.87
CA GLU A 6 -19.04 12.54 18.90
C GLU A 6 -18.16 13.68 18.40
N PHE A 7 -16.92 13.81 18.92
CA PHE A 7 -15.98 14.83 18.47
C PHE A 7 -15.58 14.69 16.99
N ILE A 8 -15.41 13.45 16.50
CA ILE A 8 -15.13 13.16 15.09
C ILE A 8 -16.25 13.68 14.20
N HIS A 9 -17.52 13.34 14.50
CA HIS A 9 -18.66 13.78 13.69
C HIS A 9 -18.88 15.30 13.73
N GLN A 10 -18.58 15.94 14.85
CA GLN A 10 -18.69 17.39 15.00
C GLN A 10 -17.51 18.14 14.35
N GLY A 11 -16.46 17.43 13.93
CA GLY A 11 -15.25 18.04 13.35
C GLY A 11 -14.44 18.84 14.37
N GLU A 12 -14.58 18.54 15.66
CA GLU A 12 -13.92 19.25 16.77
C GLU A 12 -12.46 18.80 16.91
N ASN A 13 -11.62 19.13 15.93
CA ASN A 13 -10.23 18.68 15.85
C ASN A 13 -9.42 18.96 17.14
N ASP A 14 -9.62 20.11 17.76
CA ASP A 14 -8.93 20.44 19.02
C ASP A 14 -9.38 19.53 20.18
N GLU A 15 -10.66 19.19 20.26
CA GLU A 15 -11.20 18.31 21.28
C GLU A 15 -10.78 16.85 21.04
N ILE A 16 -10.72 16.40 19.78
CA ILE A 16 -10.14 15.10 19.41
C ILE A 16 -8.70 15.00 19.92
N GLN A 17 -7.87 16.03 19.66
CA GLN A 17 -6.47 16.03 20.10
C GLN A 17 -6.35 16.05 21.62
N LYS A 18 -7.14 16.90 22.31
CA LYS A 18 -7.16 16.95 23.79
C LYS A 18 -7.59 15.62 24.40
N PHE A 19 -8.65 15.01 23.85
CA PHE A 19 -9.17 13.73 24.30
C PHE A 19 -8.11 12.64 24.13
N LEU A 20 -7.53 12.50 22.94
CA LEU A 20 -6.53 11.46 22.68
C LEU A 20 -5.22 11.65 23.46
N LYS A 21 -4.85 12.90 23.78
CA LYS A 21 -3.65 13.23 24.55
C LYS A 21 -3.68 12.66 25.98
N GLN A 22 -4.86 12.44 26.55
CA GLN A 22 -4.97 11.83 27.88
C GLN A 22 -4.42 10.39 27.92
N TYR A 23 -4.30 9.74 26.76
CA TYR A 23 -3.78 8.39 26.59
C TYR A 23 -2.33 8.34 26.07
N ASP A 24 -1.60 9.47 26.04
CA ASP A 24 -0.21 9.52 25.53
C ASP A 24 0.75 8.52 26.23
N LYS A 25 0.47 8.21 27.50
CA LYS A 25 1.25 7.26 28.31
C LYS A 25 0.57 5.89 28.44
N ASP A 26 -0.56 5.70 27.78
CA ASP A 26 -1.34 4.46 27.80
C ASP A 26 -1.70 4.03 26.37
N PRO A 27 -0.77 3.36 25.66
CA PRO A 27 -1.00 2.87 24.32
C PRO A 27 -2.22 1.95 24.23
N SER A 28 -2.53 1.17 25.27
CA SER A 28 -3.63 0.21 25.22
C SER A 28 -4.98 0.92 25.10
N SER A 29 -5.22 1.92 25.95
CA SER A 29 -6.45 2.73 25.88
C SER A 29 -6.52 3.56 24.60
N TYR A 30 -5.38 4.11 24.14
CA TYR A 30 -5.32 4.83 22.86
C TYR A 30 -5.75 3.94 21.68
N LEU A 31 -5.23 2.71 21.62
CA LEU A 31 -5.57 1.75 20.57
C LEU A 31 -7.02 1.25 20.69
N GLN A 32 -7.55 1.11 21.91
CA GLN A 32 -8.96 0.77 22.11
C GLN A 32 -9.88 1.83 21.50
N CYS A 33 -9.54 3.11 21.63
CA CYS A 33 -10.30 4.20 21.02
C CYS A 33 -10.38 4.10 19.49
N MET A 34 -9.34 3.59 18.82
CA MET A 34 -9.33 3.40 17.36
C MET A 34 -10.40 2.41 16.88
N ASN A 35 -10.84 1.53 17.78
CA ASN A 35 -11.82 0.47 17.55
C ASN A 35 -13.24 0.84 18.02
N GLU A 36 -13.47 2.06 18.50
CA GLU A 36 -14.82 2.54 18.79
C GLU A 36 -15.60 2.76 17.50
N PHE A 37 -16.91 2.52 17.49
CA PHE A 37 -17.75 2.58 16.29
C PHE A 37 -18.80 3.68 16.36
N ASP A 38 -19.12 4.27 15.21
CA ASP A 38 -20.30 5.11 15.02
C ASP A 38 -21.60 4.29 14.80
N GLU A 39 -22.72 4.98 14.63
CA GLU A 39 -24.03 4.36 14.35
C GLU A 39 -24.10 3.68 12.98
N MET A 40 -23.18 4.01 12.07
CA MET A 40 -23.05 3.41 10.74
C MET A 40 -22.05 2.24 10.74
N HIS A 41 -21.57 1.84 11.92
CA HIS A 41 -20.54 0.80 12.12
C HIS A 41 -19.18 1.10 11.47
N ASN A 42 -18.83 2.37 11.27
CA ASN A 42 -17.45 2.76 10.98
C ASN A 42 -16.67 2.88 12.28
N SER A 43 -15.51 2.26 12.33
CA SER A 43 -14.57 2.44 13.43
C SER A 43 -13.92 3.84 13.42
N ALA A 44 -13.42 4.30 14.56
CA ALA A 44 -12.76 5.59 14.66
C ALA A 44 -11.55 5.69 13.71
N ILE A 45 -10.76 4.63 13.53
CA ILE A 45 -9.63 4.63 12.59
C ILE A 45 -10.08 4.73 11.12
N GLU A 46 -11.24 4.14 10.77
CA GLU A 46 -11.83 4.31 9.43
C GLU A 46 -12.29 5.76 9.23
N LEU A 47 -12.94 6.36 10.23
CA LEU A 47 -13.34 7.77 10.17
C LEU A 47 -12.12 8.70 10.06
N PHE A 48 -11.08 8.48 10.86
CA PHE A 48 -9.81 9.22 10.75
C PHE A 48 -9.15 9.06 9.38
N THR A 49 -9.32 7.89 8.75
CA THR A 49 -8.84 7.65 7.38
C THR A 49 -9.60 8.50 6.36
N MET A 50 -10.93 8.60 6.48
CA MET A 50 -11.74 9.46 5.61
C MET A 50 -11.41 10.95 5.79
N LEU A 51 -11.15 11.37 7.02
CA LEU A 51 -10.86 12.76 7.41
C LEU A 51 -9.40 13.19 7.23
N ASP A 52 -8.51 12.30 6.79
CA ASP A 52 -7.07 12.55 6.63
C ASP A 52 -6.34 12.94 7.93
N CYS A 53 -6.75 12.36 9.05
CA CYS A 53 -6.07 12.54 10.33
C CYS A 53 -4.80 11.68 10.40
N ARG A 54 -3.89 11.87 9.45
CA ARG A 54 -2.69 11.05 9.23
C ARG A 54 -1.84 10.92 10.50
N ASN A 55 -1.67 11.98 11.26
CA ASN A 55 -0.90 11.97 12.51
C ASN A 55 -1.48 11.00 13.56
N ILE A 56 -2.82 10.89 13.65
CA ILE A 56 -3.49 9.95 14.55
C ILE A 56 -3.27 8.51 14.06
N ILE A 57 -3.39 8.28 12.76
CA ILE A 57 -3.18 6.94 12.16
C ILE A 57 -1.72 6.51 12.33
N GLU A 58 -0.75 7.38 12.02
CA GLU A 58 0.68 7.11 12.21
C GLU A 58 1.01 6.80 13.67
N LYS A 59 0.40 7.54 14.62
CA LYS A 59 0.56 7.27 16.04
C LYS A 59 -0.06 5.92 16.44
N ALA A 60 -1.24 5.57 15.93
CA ALA A 60 -1.87 4.28 16.19
C ALA A 60 -0.98 3.12 15.71
N ILE A 61 -0.48 3.20 14.46
CA ILE A 61 0.39 2.16 13.89
C ILE A 61 1.70 2.05 14.66
N SER A 62 2.37 3.17 14.95
CA SER A 62 3.62 3.15 15.73
C SER A 62 3.43 2.72 17.19
N SER A 63 2.22 2.85 17.74
CA SER A 63 1.85 2.34 19.06
C SER A 63 1.47 0.85 19.07
N GLY A 64 1.49 0.18 17.91
CA GLY A 64 1.25 -1.27 17.82
C GLY A 64 -0.16 -1.69 17.42
N TYR A 65 -0.92 -0.83 16.73
CA TYR A 65 -2.22 -1.21 16.17
C TYR A 65 -2.09 -2.45 15.26
N ASN A 66 -2.69 -3.57 15.67
CA ASN A 66 -2.50 -4.88 15.03
C ASN A 66 -3.65 -5.31 14.10
N GLU A 67 -4.70 -4.50 13.97
CA GLU A 67 -5.90 -4.80 13.16
C GLU A 67 -5.89 -4.08 11.80
N LEU A 68 -4.72 -3.75 11.24
CA LEU A 68 -4.58 -2.98 9.99
C LEU A 68 -5.26 -3.58 8.76
N ASN A 69 -5.39 -4.91 8.72
CA ASN A 69 -6.06 -5.64 7.62
C ASN A 69 -7.48 -6.10 7.99
N LYS A 70 -8.03 -5.62 9.11
CA LYS A 70 -9.45 -5.79 9.43
C LYS A 70 -10.29 -5.09 8.36
N ILE A 71 -11.46 -5.67 8.08
CA ILE A 71 -12.40 -5.14 7.11
C ILE A 71 -13.69 -4.70 7.80
N ALA A 72 -14.29 -3.65 7.26
CA ALA A 72 -15.64 -3.24 7.59
C ALA A 72 -16.68 -4.24 7.04
N ILE A 73 -17.95 -4.01 7.39
CA ILE A 73 -19.08 -4.87 7.00
C ILE A 73 -19.22 -4.98 5.48
N ASN A 74 -18.92 -3.92 4.73
CA ASN A 74 -18.91 -3.91 3.27
C ASN A 74 -17.64 -4.54 2.66
N GLY A 75 -16.75 -5.12 3.46
CA GLY A 75 -15.50 -5.72 3.01
C GLY A 75 -14.39 -4.74 2.65
N CYS A 76 -14.60 -3.43 2.86
CA CYS A 76 -13.58 -2.41 2.68
C CYS A 76 -12.54 -2.49 3.80
N ASN A 77 -11.27 -2.23 3.45
CA ASN A 77 -10.19 -1.96 4.41
C ASN A 77 -9.82 -0.47 4.38
N LEU A 78 -8.83 -0.07 5.19
CA LEU A 78 -8.39 1.33 5.27
C LEU A 78 -7.97 1.92 3.92
N ILE A 79 -7.36 1.15 3.01
CA ILE A 79 -6.98 1.68 1.69
C ILE A 79 -8.22 1.96 0.81
N HIS A 80 -9.31 1.19 0.92
CA HIS A 80 -10.55 1.51 0.22
C HIS A 80 -11.12 2.86 0.70
N TYR A 81 -11.13 3.09 2.01
CA TYR A 81 -11.57 4.36 2.59
C TYR A 81 -10.61 5.50 2.22
N ALA A 82 -9.30 5.31 2.27
CA ALA A 82 -8.36 6.35 1.82
C ALA A 82 -8.58 6.69 0.33
N ALA A 83 -8.84 5.69 -0.51
CA ALA A 83 -9.07 5.84 -1.94
C ALA A 83 -10.36 6.59 -2.28
N MET A 84 -11.48 6.24 -1.64
CA MET A 84 -12.78 6.89 -1.84
C MET A 84 -12.80 8.38 -1.46
N TRP A 85 -11.91 8.81 -0.55
CA TRP A 85 -11.80 10.20 -0.06
C TRP A 85 -10.52 10.91 -0.54
N ASN A 86 -9.84 10.36 -1.55
CA ASN A 86 -8.66 10.98 -2.19
C ASN A 86 -7.42 11.18 -1.31
N ARG A 87 -7.20 10.32 -0.32
CA ARG A 87 -6.09 10.43 0.65
C ARG A 87 -4.83 9.75 0.14
N ALA A 88 -4.27 10.26 -0.97
CA ALA A 88 -3.15 9.65 -1.68
C ALA A 88 -1.92 9.37 -0.78
N ASP A 89 -1.51 10.34 0.02
CA ASP A 89 -0.36 10.18 0.92
C ASP A 89 -0.62 9.12 2.00
N LEU A 90 -1.86 9.03 2.48
CA LEU A 90 -2.26 8.01 3.45
C LEU A 90 -2.31 6.62 2.82
N ILE A 91 -2.79 6.48 1.58
CA ILE A 91 -2.73 5.21 0.82
C ILE A 91 -1.29 4.69 0.79
N LYS A 92 -0.34 5.56 0.43
CA LYS A 92 1.08 5.21 0.37
C LYS A 92 1.61 4.73 1.72
N TYR A 93 1.29 5.46 2.78
CA TYR A 93 1.70 5.10 4.13
C TYR A 93 1.12 3.76 4.59
N LEU A 94 -0.18 3.52 4.35
CA LEU A 94 -0.86 2.27 4.70
C LEU A 94 -0.31 1.08 3.91
N TYR A 95 0.01 1.25 2.63
CA TYR A 95 0.68 0.22 1.82
C TYR A 95 2.03 -0.17 2.42
N PHE A 96 2.88 0.80 2.76
CA PHE A 96 4.15 0.51 3.42
C PHE A 96 4.00 -0.06 4.84
N SER A 97 2.87 0.17 5.49
CA SER A 97 2.51 -0.42 6.78
C SER A 97 1.92 -1.83 6.67
N GLY A 98 1.79 -2.37 5.45
CA GLY A 98 1.36 -3.75 5.21
C GLY A 98 -0.15 -3.95 5.06
N VAL A 99 -0.92 -2.88 4.77
CA VAL A 99 -2.34 -3.01 4.40
C VAL A 99 -2.46 -3.57 2.98
N ASP A 100 -3.33 -4.56 2.79
CA ASP A 100 -3.57 -5.21 1.50
C ASP A 100 -4.26 -4.26 0.50
N VAL A 101 -3.50 -3.76 -0.48
CA VAL A 101 -4.00 -2.86 -1.54
C VAL A 101 -4.91 -3.58 -2.56
N TYR A 102 -4.76 -4.90 -2.72
CA TYR A 102 -5.48 -5.69 -3.73
C TYR A 102 -6.75 -6.34 -3.21
N ARG A 103 -7.05 -6.15 -1.92
CA ARG A 103 -8.28 -6.62 -1.31
C ARG A 103 -9.49 -6.17 -2.15
N LYS A 104 -10.45 -7.08 -2.28
CA LYS A 104 -11.76 -6.79 -2.86
C LYS A 104 -12.80 -6.67 -1.75
N ASN A 105 -13.66 -5.65 -1.87
CA ASN A 105 -14.84 -5.49 -1.03
C ASN A 105 -15.93 -6.52 -1.39
N VAL A 106 -17.09 -6.47 -0.73
CA VAL A 106 -18.21 -7.42 -0.99
C VAL A 106 -18.78 -7.33 -2.40
N HIS A 107 -18.50 -6.25 -3.13
CA HIS A 107 -18.89 -6.04 -4.52
C HIS A 107 -17.80 -6.44 -5.52
N GLY A 108 -16.66 -6.99 -5.07
CA GLY A 108 -15.55 -7.34 -5.95
C GLY A 108 -14.73 -6.14 -6.44
N GLU A 109 -14.90 -4.97 -5.82
CA GLU A 109 -14.19 -3.73 -6.15
C GLU A 109 -12.91 -3.63 -5.31
N THR A 110 -11.79 -3.25 -5.94
CA THR A 110 -10.56 -2.86 -5.24
C THR A 110 -10.60 -1.37 -4.91
N ALA A 111 -9.68 -0.91 -4.06
CA ALA A 111 -9.52 0.52 -3.79
C ALA A 111 -9.33 1.36 -5.06
N HIS A 112 -8.59 0.86 -6.07
CA HIS A 112 -8.40 1.56 -7.34
C HIS A 112 -9.71 1.71 -8.12
N LYS A 113 -10.52 0.66 -8.18
CA LYS A 113 -11.87 0.74 -8.80
C LYS A 113 -12.75 1.78 -8.10
N LEU A 114 -12.69 1.85 -6.76
CA LEU A 114 -13.44 2.84 -6.01
C LEU A 114 -12.91 4.26 -6.25
N ALA A 115 -11.59 4.49 -6.22
CA ALA A 115 -11.00 5.79 -6.55
C ALA A 115 -11.48 6.29 -7.93
N ASN A 116 -11.49 5.40 -8.93
CA ASN A 116 -12.00 5.73 -10.27
C ASN A 116 -13.51 6.04 -10.28
N LYS A 117 -14.31 5.24 -9.57
CA LYS A 117 -15.77 5.44 -9.45
C LYS A 117 -16.16 6.78 -8.81
N TYR A 118 -15.34 7.26 -7.87
CA TYR A 118 -15.52 8.54 -7.19
C TYR A 118 -14.63 9.67 -7.74
N GLU A 119 -13.97 9.45 -8.88
CA GLU A 119 -13.12 10.44 -9.58
C GLU A 119 -11.97 11.03 -8.73
N GLN A 120 -11.40 10.22 -7.83
CA GLN A 120 -10.34 10.62 -6.90
C GLN A 120 -8.95 10.51 -7.53
N LYS A 121 -8.54 11.57 -8.24
CA LYS A 121 -7.37 11.59 -9.13
C LYS A 121 -6.05 11.26 -8.43
N GLU A 122 -5.78 11.88 -7.29
CA GLU A 122 -4.54 11.71 -6.54
C GLU A 122 -4.46 10.28 -5.97
N ALA A 123 -5.58 9.75 -5.47
CA ALA A 123 -5.67 8.36 -5.05
C ALA A 123 -5.44 7.38 -6.21
N MET A 124 -6.04 7.62 -7.38
CA MET A 124 -5.80 6.80 -8.59
C MET A 124 -4.32 6.78 -8.97
N GLN A 125 -3.67 7.94 -9.03
CA GLN A 125 -2.24 8.03 -9.35
C GLN A 125 -1.37 7.30 -8.33
N MET A 126 -1.71 7.37 -7.04
CA MET A 126 -0.97 6.65 -6.02
C MET A 126 -1.16 5.13 -6.11
N LEU A 127 -2.38 4.68 -6.39
CA LEU A 127 -2.68 3.26 -6.56
C LEU A 127 -2.00 2.69 -7.81
N GLU A 128 -1.99 3.43 -8.92
CA GLU A 128 -1.21 3.08 -10.12
C GLU A 128 0.30 3.02 -9.83
N TRP A 129 0.81 3.92 -8.98
CA TRP A 129 2.20 3.87 -8.52
C TRP A 129 2.51 2.60 -7.72
N ILE A 130 1.62 2.20 -6.82
CA ILE A 130 1.76 0.97 -6.03
C ILE A 130 1.73 -0.27 -6.93
N GLU A 131 0.77 -0.34 -7.84
CA GLU A 131 0.64 -1.43 -8.81
C GLU A 131 1.90 -1.55 -9.67
N CYS A 132 2.39 -0.44 -10.23
CA CYS A 132 3.62 -0.41 -11.01
C CYS A 132 4.85 -0.89 -10.20
N ARG A 133 4.92 -0.50 -8.91
CA ARG A 133 6.00 -0.91 -8.01
C ARG A 133 5.98 -2.41 -7.76
N ASP A 134 4.81 -2.97 -7.45
CA ASP A 134 4.66 -4.39 -7.17
C ASP A 134 4.91 -5.25 -8.42
N GLU A 135 4.45 -4.81 -9.59
CA GLU A 135 4.78 -5.45 -10.87
C GLU A 135 6.29 -5.44 -11.13
N PHE A 136 6.97 -4.33 -10.84
CA PHE A 136 8.41 -4.25 -11.02
C PHE A 136 9.16 -5.19 -10.06
N LEU A 137 8.75 -5.25 -8.79
CA LEU A 137 9.28 -6.23 -7.85
C LEU A 137 8.99 -7.68 -8.29
N MET A 138 7.81 -7.93 -8.85
CA MET A 138 7.44 -9.25 -9.39
C MET A 138 8.31 -9.64 -10.58
N LEU A 139 8.58 -8.72 -11.52
CA LEU A 139 9.51 -8.93 -12.63
C LEU A 139 10.90 -9.37 -12.13
N ILE A 140 11.45 -8.65 -11.15
CA ILE A 140 12.76 -8.99 -10.56
C ILE A 140 12.74 -10.38 -9.92
N ARG A 141 11.68 -10.71 -9.17
CA ARG A 141 11.51 -12.03 -8.55
C ARG A 141 11.41 -13.14 -9.59
N LEU A 142 10.61 -12.93 -10.64
CA LEU A 142 10.44 -13.87 -11.74
C LEU A 142 11.78 -14.18 -12.40
N VAL A 143 12.55 -13.14 -12.75
CA VAL A 143 13.86 -13.33 -13.39
C VAL A 143 14.82 -14.11 -12.49
N ARG A 144 14.88 -13.79 -11.19
CA ARG A 144 15.68 -14.56 -10.22
C ARG A 144 15.24 -16.02 -10.14
N GLU A 145 13.94 -16.28 -10.15
CA GLU A 145 13.39 -17.63 -10.17
C GLU A 145 13.82 -18.41 -11.42
N ILE A 146 13.70 -17.80 -12.61
CA ILE A 146 14.16 -18.36 -13.90
C ILE A 146 15.63 -18.79 -13.79
N LEU A 147 16.49 -17.89 -13.30
CA LEU A 147 17.92 -18.18 -13.20
C LEU A 147 18.22 -19.27 -12.17
N SER A 148 17.47 -19.33 -11.07
CA SER A 148 17.66 -20.33 -10.02
C SER A 148 17.18 -21.74 -10.41
N THR A 149 16.20 -21.83 -11.30
CA THR A 149 15.54 -23.08 -11.72
C THR A 149 16.03 -23.62 -13.06
N SER A 150 16.79 -22.83 -13.81
CA SER A 150 17.37 -23.21 -15.10
C SER A 150 18.56 -24.16 -15.00
N ASP A 151 18.77 -24.98 -16.03
CA ASP A 151 19.96 -25.80 -16.16
C ASP A 151 21.21 -24.91 -16.32
N LYS A 152 22.38 -25.42 -15.91
CA LYS A 152 23.65 -24.71 -16.05
C LYS A 152 23.99 -24.39 -17.51
N ASN A 153 23.44 -25.16 -18.46
CA ASN A 153 23.66 -24.98 -19.89
C ASN A 153 22.63 -24.03 -20.55
N ASP A 154 21.53 -23.69 -19.87
CA ASP A 154 20.50 -22.82 -20.42
C ASP A 154 21.00 -21.38 -20.60
N TYR A 155 21.93 -20.93 -19.76
CA TYR A 155 22.47 -19.58 -19.79
C TYR A 155 23.97 -19.58 -19.53
N THR A 156 24.71 -18.86 -20.36
CA THR A 156 26.13 -18.59 -20.17
C THR A 156 26.37 -17.81 -18.88
N LYS A 157 27.61 -17.85 -18.38
CA LYS A 157 28.01 -17.07 -17.20
C LYS A 157 27.79 -15.56 -17.39
N GLU A 158 27.97 -15.05 -18.61
CA GLU A 158 27.79 -13.63 -18.90
C GLU A 158 26.30 -13.25 -18.93
N GLU A 159 25.44 -14.07 -19.55
CA GLU A 159 23.98 -13.86 -19.51
C GLU A 159 23.46 -13.83 -18.07
N ARG A 160 23.87 -14.78 -17.24
CA ARG A 160 23.49 -14.82 -15.82
C ARG A 160 23.93 -13.54 -15.10
N LYS A 161 25.18 -13.09 -15.31
CA LYS A 161 25.72 -11.87 -14.70
C LYS A 161 24.96 -10.62 -15.13
N ILE A 162 24.55 -10.51 -16.39
CA ILE A 162 23.76 -9.39 -16.91
C ILE A 162 22.41 -9.33 -16.19
N ALA A 163 21.68 -10.45 -16.14
CA ALA A 163 20.37 -10.50 -15.49
C ALA A 163 20.45 -10.24 -13.97
N ASP A 164 21.46 -10.82 -13.29
CA ASP A 164 21.68 -10.57 -11.86
C ASP A 164 21.97 -9.09 -11.60
N SER A 165 22.82 -8.46 -12.43
CA SER A 165 23.16 -7.04 -12.31
C SER A 165 21.94 -6.15 -12.51
N ALA A 166 21.10 -6.46 -13.51
CA ALA A 166 19.86 -5.74 -13.78
C ALA A 166 18.85 -5.88 -12.61
N CYS A 167 18.70 -7.08 -12.07
CA CYS A 167 17.85 -7.32 -10.90
C CYS A 167 18.33 -6.53 -9.66
N LEU A 168 19.64 -6.52 -9.40
CA LEU A 168 20.24 -5.77 -8.30
C LEU A 168 20.07 -4.26 -8.47
N ASP A 169 20.29 -3.74 -9.68
CA ASP A 169 20.10 -2.33 -10.01
C ASP A 169 18.63 -1.91 -9.83
N GLY A 170 17.68 -2.69 -10.37
CA GLY A 170 16.24 -2.46 -10.19
C GLY A 170 15.83 -2.43 -8.72
N GLU A 171 16.20 -3.46 -7.94
CA GLU A 171 15.85 -3.55 -6.52
C GLU A 171 16.48 -2.42 -5.69
N SER A 172 17.77 -2.12 -5.93
CA SER A 172 18.47 -1.00 -5.29
C SER A 172 17.78 0.34 -5.58
N TRP A 173 17.36 0.56 -6.83
CA TRP A 173 16.67 1.78 -7.23
C TRP A 173 15.30 1.89 -6.55
N ILE A 174 14.49 0.82 -6.57
CA ILE A 174 13.16 0.76 -5.93
C ILE A 174 13.24 1.08 -4.43
N ASN A 175 14.29 0.63 -3.74
CA ASN A 175 14.48 0.84 -2.31
C ASN A 175 14.96 2.25 -1.95
N LYS A 176 15.84 2.83 -2.78
CA LYS A 176 16.36 4.18 -2.57
C LYS A 176 15.38 5.28 -2.96
N ASN A 177 14.46 5.00 -3.88
CA ASN A 177 13.57 6.00 -4.47
C ASN A 177 12.09 5.76 -4.10
N LYS A 178 11.79 5.60 -2.80
CA LYS A 178 10.39 5.43 -2.32
C LYS A 178 9.49 6.63 -2.67
N GLU A 179 10.08 7.81 -2.87
CA GLU A 179 9.40 9.05 -3.24
C GLU A 179 9.46 9.36 -4.75
N ALA A 180 9.96 8.44 -5.59
CA ALA A 180 9.96 8.67 -7.03
C ALA A 180 8.55 8.84 -7.58
N THR A 181 8.41 9.66 -8.62
CA THR A 181 7.15 9.79 -9.35
C THR A 181 6.81 8.50 -10.11
N LEU A 182 5.54 8.33 -10.49
CA LEU A 182 5.12 7.19 -11.31
C LEU A 182 5.89 7.12 -12.63
N SER A 183 6.15 8.25 -13.28
CA SER A 183 6.92 8.30 -14.52
C SER A 183 8.35 7.78 -14.34
N MET A 184 9.04 8.20 -13.27
CA MET A 184 10.40 7.72 -12.99
C MET A 184 10.42 6.22 -12.72
N LEU A 185 9.42 5.71 -11.99
CA LEU A 185 9.27 4.29 -11.69
C LEU A 185 9.01 3.48 -12.96
N LYS A 186 8.08 3.92 -13.83
CA LYS A 186 7.79 3.28 -15.13
C LYS A 186 9.04 3.25 -16.02
N THR A 187 9.73 4.37 -16.18
CA THR A 187 10.97 4.43 -16.99
C THR A 187 12.03 3.47 -16.45
N LYS A 188 12.22 3.38 -15.13
CA LYS A 188 13.19 2.43 -14.56
C LYS A 188 12.74 0.98 -14.77
N LYS A 189 11.45 0.68 -14.59
CA LYS A 189 10.88 -0.65 -14.85
C LYS A 189 11.13 -1.07 -16.29
N GLU A 190 10.79 -0.22 -17.26
CA GLU A 190 11.00 -0.45 -18.70
C GLU A 190 12.47 -0.71 -19.04
N GLN A 191 13.39 0.07 -18.46
CA GLN A 191 14.84 -0.15 -18.66
C GLN A 191 15.28 -1.54 -18.21
N ILE A 192 14.84 -1.99 -17.03
CA ILE A 192 15.16 -3.33 -16.53
C ILE A 192 14.47 -4.41 -17.36
N GLU A 193 13.21 -4.18 -17.73
CA GLU A 193 12.40 -5.10 -18.55
C GLU A 193 13.06 -5.40 -19.89
N LEU A 194 13.57 -4.38 -20.59
CA LEU A 194 14.32 -4.56 -21.84
C LEU A 194 15.58 -5.42 -21.68
N ILE A 195 16.28 -5.30 -20.54
CA ILE A 195 17.49 -6.08 -20.28
C ILE A 195 17.15 -7.55 -20.01
N VAL A 196 16.06 -7.80 -19.28
CA VAL A 196 15.70 -9.15 -18.82
C VAL A 196 14.73 -9.89 -19.75
N GLU A 197 14.15 -9.21 -20.74
CA GLU A 197 13.20 -9.78 -21.71
C GLU A 197 13.69 -11.09 -22.38
N PRO A 198 14.96 -11.20 -22.82
CA PRO A 198 15.44 -12.44 -23.46
C PRO A 198 15.35 -13.68 -22.55
N PHE A 199 15.49 -13.49 -21.24
CA PHE A 199 15.45 -14.56 -20.24
C PHE A 199 14.02 -15.09 -20.05
N ILE A 200 13.06 -14.17 -20.04
CA ILE A 200 11.62 -14.48 -19.91
C ILE A 200 11.13 -15.22 -21.16
N ARG A 201 11.46 -14.70 -22.36
CA ARG A 201 11.06 -15.34 -23.64
C ARG A 201 11.59 -16.76 -23.78
N LYS A 202 12.83 -17.00 -23.33
CA LYS A 202 13.46 -18.34 -23.39
C LYS A 202 12.71 -19.35 -22.52
N ARG A 203 12.31 -18.99 -21.28
CA ARG A 203 11.50 -19.89 -20.42
C ARG A 203 10.17 -20.24 -21.06
N SER A 204 9.46 -19.26 -21.61
CA SER A 204 8.16 -19.49 -22.28
C SER A 204 8.25 -20.39 -23.52
N SER A 205 9.44 -20.54 -24.09
CA SER A 205 9.67 -21.42 -25.25
C SER A 205 10.06 -22.86 -24.86
N THR A 206 10.41 -23.09 -23.59
CA THR A 206 10.86 -24.38 -23.05
C THR A 206 9.79 -25.07 -22.19
N MET A 207 8.69 -24.37 -21.87
CA MET A 207 7.48 -24.90 -21.21
C MET A 207 6.46 -25.37 -22.24
#